data_AF-A0A3N2LXC6-F1
#
_entry.id   AF-A0A3N2LXC6-F1
#
_cell.length_a   1.000
_cell.length_b   1.000
_cell.length_c   1.000
_cell.angle_alpha   90.00
_cell.angle_beta   90.00
_cell.angle_gamma   90.00
#
_symmetry.space_group_name_H-M   'P 1'
#
loop_
_entity.id
_entity.type
_entity.pdbx_description
1 polymer ?
#
loop_
_entity_poly.entity_id
_entity_poly.type
_entity_poly.pdbx_seq_one_letter_code
_entity_poly.pdbx_strand_id
1 'polypeptide(L)'
;MGMLSCGGNGNGSVKDADSVEIEVETPAVATTWNLTEKGIGDVTLGMDVAEIPDSVAGLCDHVEKYEGKDFVGYSFTLNNVETFQAQDTDFDGKVNLIAVQGESKLKATTGNGPVYIGMPEADLLKPEGDTLVTKDVDGSYHVGKFRIQTQDGKVSEIYIEWAPTEK
;
A
#
# COMPACT_ATOMS: atom_id res chain seq x y z
N MET A 1 59.17 -24.10 -16.64
CA MET A 1 59.23 -25.38 -17.38
C MET A 1 58.72 -26.48 -16.46
N GLY A 2 57.88 -27.45 -16.79
CA GLY A 2 56.96 -27.76 -17.90
C GLY A 2 55.98 -28.79 -17.31
N MET A 3 54.66 -28.63 -17.51
CA MET A 3 53.82 -29.38 -18.46
C MET A 3 53.60 -30.89 -18.17
N LEU A 4 52.30 -31.23 -17.97
CA LEU A 4 51.55 -32.41 -18.47
C LEU A 4 51.82 -33.77 -17.77
N SER A 5 50.89 -34.72 -17.56
CA SER A 5 49.44 -34.87 -17.79
C SER A 5 48.99 -36.25 -17.23
N CYS A 6 47.69 -36.41 -16.99
CA CYS A 6 46.87 -37.64 -17.07
C CYS A 6 47.08 -38.82 -16.10
N GLY A 7 45.96 -39.19 -15.43
CA GLY A 7 45.37 -40.50 -15.72
C GLY A 7 44.95 -41.38 -14.53
N GLY A 8 43.65 -41.39 -14.23
CA GLY A 8 42.88 -42.65 -14.20
C GLY A 8 42.60 -43.34 -12.86
N ASN A 9 41.33 -43.21 -12.43
CA ASN A 9 40.44 -44.20 -11.79
C ASN A 9 40.95 -45.11 -10.65
N GLY A 10 40.47 -44.82 -9.44
CA GLY A 10 40.29 -45.78 -8.35
C GLY A 10 38.94 -45.54 -7.66
N ASN A 11 38.04 -46.52 -7.80
CA ASN A 11 36.69 -46.57 -7.22
C ASN A 11 36.67 -46.48 -5.68
N GLY A 12 35.61 -45.87 -5.13
CA GLY A 12 35.16 -46.00 -3.74
C GLY A 12 35.61 -44.83 -2.85
N SER A 13 34.72 -43.93 -2.40
CA SER A 13 33.61 -44.23 -1.50
C SER A 13 32.61 -43.09 -1.52
N VAL A 14 31.32 -43.43 -1.55
CA VAL A 14 30.20 -42.51 -1.29
C VAL A 14 30.18 -42.18 0.21
N LYS A 15 29.72 -40.96 0.56
CA LYS A 15 29.44 -40.34 1.88
C LYS A 15 30.48 -39.28 2.25
N ASP A 16 30.17 -38.00 2.51
CA ASP A 16 28.91 -37.34 2.86
C ASP A 16 28.86 -35.96 2.18
N ALA A 17 27.75 -35.67 1.50
CA ALA A 17 27.42 -34.33 1.05
C ALA A 17 26.58 -33.68 2.15
N ASP A 18 27.24 -33.12 3.16
CA ASP A 18 26.56 -32.18 4.05
C ASP A 18 26.42 -30.86 3.28
N SER A 19 25.24 -30.73 2.67
CA SER A 19 24.76 -29.55 1.99
C SER A 19 24.83 -28.35 2.93
N VAL A 20 25.76 -27.43 2.66
CA VAL A 20 25.67 -26.07 3.18
C VAL A 20 24.46 -25.45 2.49
N GLU A 21 23.32 -25.41 3.18
CA GLU A 21 22.20 -24.56 2.81
C GLU A 21 22.66 -23.11 3.02
N ILE A 22 23.17 -22.51 1.95
CA ILE A 22 23.31 -21.07 1.87
C ILE A 22 21.87 -20.57 1.70
N GLU A 23 21.24 -20.13 2.79
CA GLU A 23 20.09 -19.23 2.72
C GLU A 23 20.56 -17.99 1.97
N VAL A 24 20.33 -18.00 0.66
CA VAL A 24 20.42 -16.80 -0.15
C VAL A 24 19.23 -15.98 0.29
N GLU A 25 19.43 -15.08 1.27
CA GLU A 25 18.53 -13.96 1.52
C GLU A 25 18.46 -13.16 0.22
N THR A 26 17.52 -13.53 -0.65
CA THR A 26 17.10 -12.66 -1.73
C THR A 26 16.69 -11.35 -1.06
N PRO A 27 17.34 -10.20 -1.38
CA PRO A 27 16.86 -8.94 -0.84
C PRO A 27 15.42 -8.81 -1.31
N ALA A 28 14.47 -8.92 -0.36
CA ALA A 28 13.08 -8.63 -0.63
C ALA A 28 13.09 -7.22 -1.19
N VAL A 29 12.81 -7.09 -2.49
CA VAL A 29 12.61 -5.79 -3.11
C VAL A 29 11.52 -5.17 -2.26
N ALA A 30 11.86 -4.10 -1.52
CA ALA A 30 10.92 -3.46 -0.62
C ALA A 30 9.78 -2.93 -1.48
N THR A 31 8.70 -3.71 -1.57
CA THR A 31 7.52 -3.34 -2.34
C THR A 31 7.00 -2.05 -1.75
N THR A 32 7.18 -0.95 -2.48
CA THR A 32 6.68 0.34 -2.05
C THR A 32 5.23 0.42 -2.46
N TRP A 33 4.33 0.22 -1.51
CA TRP A 33 2.90 0.34 -1.73
C TRP A 33 2.48 1.81 -1.82
N ASN A 34 1.66 2.12 -2.82
CA ASN A 34 1.09 3.45 -3.02
C ASN A 34 -0.42 3.33 -3.19
N LEU A 35 -1.15 4.28 -2.64
CA LEU A 35 -2.55 4.50 -2.92
C LEU A 35 -2.68 5.05 -4.34
N THR A 36 -3.46 4.38 -5.16
CA THR A 36 -3.81 4.79 -6.53
C THR A 36 -5.30 5.11 -6.59
N GLU A 37 -5.79 5.64 -7.71
CA GLU A 37 -7.23 5.90 -7.90
C GLU A 37 -8.11 4.64 -7.81
N LYS A 38 -7.51 3.44 -7.85
CA LYS A 38 -8.22 2.16 -7.73
C LYS A 38 -8.14 1.53 -6.34
N GLY A 39 -7.15 1.90 -5.51
CA GLY A 39 -6.84 1.22 -4.25
C GLY A 39 -5.35 1.08 -3.97
N ILE A 40 -5.01 0.16 -3.06
CA ILE A 40 -3.65 -0.17 -2.61
C ILE A 40 -3.46 -1.68 -2.69
N GLY A 41 -2.50 -2.13 -3.50
CA GLY A 41 -2.23 -3.56 -3.69
C GLY A 41 -3.48 -4.31 -4.14
N ASP A 42 -3.82 -5.38 -3.43
CA ASP A 42 -4.99 -6.23 -3.71
C ASP A 42 -6.29 -5.65 -3.13
N VAL A 43 -6.23 -4.57 -2.34
CA VAL A 43 -7.41 -3.91 -1.77
C VAL A 43 -7.84 -2.78 -2.69
N THR A 44 -8.98 -2.96 -3.36
CA THR A 44 -9.47 -2.02 -4.39
C THR A 44 -10.91 -1.58 -4.16
N LEU A 45 -11.24 -0.37 -4.60
CA LEU A 45 -12.62 0.10 -4.65
C LEU A 45 -13.50 -0.85 -5.49
N GLY A 46 -14.68 -1.17 -4.98
CA GLY A 46 -15.69 -2.04 -5.57
C GLY A 46 -15.51 -3.54 -5.30
N MET A 47 -14.41 -3.95 -4.65
CA MET A 47 -14.20 -5.35 -4.26
C MET A 47 -15.23 -5.78 -3.22
N ASP A 48 -15.55 -7.07 -3.20
CA ASP A 48 -16.38 -7.65 -2.15
C ASP A 48 -15.60 -7.65 -0.84
N VAL A 49 -16.23 -7.20 0.25
CA VAL A 49 -15.60 -7.18 1.57
C VAL A 49 -15.24 -8.58 2.07
N ALA A 50 -15.91 -9.63 1.57
CA ALA A 50 -15.57 -11.02 1.86
C ALA A 50 -14.29 -11.51 1.17
N GLU A 51 -13.78 -10.75 0.18
CA GLU A 51 -12.53 -11.05 -0.54
C GLU A 51 -11.34 -10.22 -0.02
N ILE A 52 -11.53 -9.44 1.06
CA ILE A 52 -10.44 -8.68 1.67
C ILE A 52 -9.36 -9.66 2.17
N PRO A 53 -8.09 -9.49 1.75
CA PRO A 53 -7.01 -10.36 2.19
C PRO A 53 -6.69 -10.14 3.67
N ASP A 54 -6.53 -11.23 4.42
CA ASP A 54 -6.15 -11.19 5.84
C ASP A 54 -4.73 -10.62 6.06
N SER A 55 -3.86 -10.71 5.04
CA SER A 55 -2.51 -10.13 5.04
C SER A 55 -2.00 -9.95 3.61
N VAL A 56 -1.14 -8.95 3.41
CA VAL A 56 -0.48 -8.67 2.13
C VAL A 56 0.98 -8.34 2.42
N ALA A 57 1.91 -9.14 1.89
CA ALA A 57 3.33 -9.02 2.19
C ALA A 57 3.86 -7.59 1.98
N GLY A 58 4.41 -7.02 3.06
CA GLY A 58 4.95 -5.66 3.07
C GLY A 58 3.90 -4.53 3.09
N LEU A 59 2.60 -4.85 3.08
CA LEU A 59 1.50 -3.88 3.19
C LEU A 59 0.79 -4.01 4.54
N CYS A 60 0.40 -5.22 4.93
CA CYS A 60 -0.25 -5.51 6.21
C CYS A 60 0.04 -6.94 6.68
N ASP A 61 0.12 -7.13 8.00
CA ASP A 61 0.20 -8.42 8.68
C ASP A 61 -1.09 -8.75 9.47
N HIS A 62 -1.96 -7.77 9.65
CA HIS A 62 -3.23 -7.91 10.36
C HIS A 62 -4.32 -7.03 9.77
N VAL A 63 -5.54 -7.55 9.76
CA VAL A 63 -6.76 -6.82 9.41
C VAL A 63 -7.77 -6.95 10.54
N GLU A 64 -8.26 -5.82 11.04
CA GLU A 64 -9.30 -5.75 12.07
C GLU A 64 -10.60 -5.21 11.47
N LYS A 65 -11.67 -6.01 11.52
CA LYS A 65 -13.02 -5.55 11.19
C LYS A 65 -13.62 -4.79 12.38
N TYR A 66 -14.21 -3.64 12.12
CA TYR A 66 -14.97 -2.86 13.10
C TYR A 66 -16.26 -2.32 12.47
N GLU A 67 -17.26 -2.05 13.31
CA GLU A 67 -18.57 -1.58 12.86
C GLU A 67 -18.81 -0.16 13.40
N GLY A 68 -18.95 0.78 12.47
CA GLY A 68 -19.39 2.14 12.75
C GLY A 68 -20.91 2.23 12.70
N LYS A 69 -21.46 3.38 13.11
CA LYS A 69 -22.90 3.64 13.01
C LYS A 69 -23.36 3.67 11.54
N ASP A 70 -22.52 4.24 10.67
CA ASP A 70 -22.86 4.58 9.29
C ASP A 70 -21.91 3.90 8.28
N PHE A 71 -21.12 2.90 8.71
CA PHE A 71 -20.24 2.11 7.83
C PHE A 71 -19.77 0.81 8.49
N VAL A 72 -19.28 -0.13 7.68
CA VAL A 72 -18.45 -1.27 8.13
C VAL A 72 -17.01 -1.01 7.70
N GLY A 73 -16.07 -1.09 8.64
CA GLY A 73 -14.67 -0.75 8.40
C GLY A 73 -13.71 -1.92 8.61
N TYR A 74 -12.56 -1.83 7.93
CA TYR A 74 -11.47 -2.79 7.99
C TYR A 74 -10.17 -1.99 8.15
N SER A 75 -9.50 -2.13 9.30
CA SER A 75 -8.21 -1.47 9.57
C SER A 75 -7.06 -2.41 9.24
N PHE A 76 -6.12 -1.95 8.42
CA PHE A 76 -4.97 -2.71 7.95
C PHE A 76 -3.72 -2.25 8.69
N THR A 77 -3.09 -3.17 9.40
CA THR A 77 -1.93 -2.89 10.25
C THR A 77 -0.70 -3.64 9.74
N LEU A 78 0.47 -3.01 9.84
CA LEU A 78 1.78 -3.64 9.61
C LEU A 78 2.70 -3.29 10.77
N ASN A 79 3.27 -4.29 11.45
CA ASN A 79 4.13 -4.10 12.62
C ASN A 79 3.51 -3.20 13.70
N ASN A 80 2.22 -3.38 13.98
CA ASN A 80 1.42 -2.57 14.93
C ASN A 80 1.23 -1.08 14.55
N VAL A 81 1.48 -0.71 13.28
CA VAL A 81 1.17 0.62 12.76
C VAL A 81 0.02 0.51 11.77
N GLU A 82 -1.07 1.27 12.00
CA GLU A 82 -2.15 1.38 11.02
C GLU A 82 -1.62 1.99 9.73
N THR A 83 -1.85 1.30 8.63
CA THR A 83 -1.37 1.70 7.30
C THR A 83 -2.47 2.38 6.51
N PHE A 84 -3.66 1.78 6.47
CA PHE A 84 -4.85 2.33 5.81
C PHE A 84 -6.11 1.64 6.33
N GLN A 85 -7.27 2.18 5.94
CA GLN A 85 -8.58 1.60 6.20
C GLN A 85 -9.34 1.42 4.89
N ALA A 86 -10.16 0.36 4.81
CA ALA A 86 -11.17 0.18 3.77
C ALA A 86 -12.55 0.16 4.42
N GLN A 87 -13.54 0.76 3.77
CA GLN A 87 -14.89 0.89 4.33
C GLN A 87 -15.95 0.54 3.29
N ASP A 88 -17.04 -0.04 3.78
CA ASP A 88 -18.34 -0.16 3.12
C ASP A 88 -19.29 0.83 3.83
N THR A 89 -19.44 2.02 3.25
CA THR A 89 -20.33 3.07 3.78
C THR A 89 -21.77 2.94 3.28
N ASP A 90 -22.01 2.17 2.22
CA ASP A 90 -23.34 1.99 1.62
C ASP A 90 -24.06 0.73 2.14
N PHE A 91 -23.35 -0.10 2.92
CA PHE A 91 -23.80 -1.37 3.47
C PHE A 91 -24.23 -2.37 2.38
N ASP A 92 -23.56 -2.34 1.23
CA ASP A 92 -23.84 -3.23 0.09
C ASP A 92 -22.85 -4.40 -0.05
N GLY A 93 -21.93 -4.53 0.91
CA GLY A 93 -20.89 -5.55 0.93
C GLY A 93 -19.69 -5.21 0.05
N LYS A 94 -19.53 -3.95 -0.39
CA LYS A 94 -18.42 -3.52 -1.23
C LYS A 94 -17.59 -2.43 -0.58
N VAL A 95 -16.27 -2.51 -0.80
CA VAL A 95 -15.37 -1.41 -0.43
C VAL A 95 -15.68 -0.21 -1.31
N ASN A 96 -16.16 0.89 -0.76
CA ASN A 96 -16.46 2.12 -1.49
C ASN A 96 -15.63 3.32 -1.02
N LEU A 97 -14.83 3.16 0.05
CA LEU A 97 -13.90 4.16 0.53
C LEU A 97 -12.60 3.50 1.01
N ILE A 98 -11.46 4.07 0.63
CA ILE A 98 -10.14 3.70 1.16
C ILE A 98 -9.46 4.97 1.69
N ALA A 99 -9.00 4.92 2.94
CA ALA A 99 -8.41 6.05 3.66
C ALA A 99 -7.01 5.72 4.17
N VAL A 100 -6.07 6.67 4.02
CA VAL A 100 -4.74 6.64 4.62
C VAL A 100 -4.69 7.77 5.65
N GLN A 101 -4.26 7.47 6.88
CA GLN A 101 -4.25 8.41 7.99
C GLN A 101 -3.18 8.07 9.03
N GLY A 102 -3.10 8.86 10.10
CA GLY A 102 -2.25 8.58 11.24
C GLY A 102 -0.75 8.65 10.92
N GLU A 103 0.01 7.61 11.24
CA GLU A 103 1.47 7.57 11.04
C GLU A 103 1.91 6.82 9.77
N SER A 104 0.94 6.46 8.93
CA SER A 104 1.15 5.68 7.70
C SER A 104 2.25 6.25 6.82
N LYS A 105 3.04 5.35 6.23
CA LYS A 105 4.09 5.70 5.26
C LYS A 105 3.65 5.56 3.81
N LEU A 106 2.38 5.17 3.59
CA LEU A 106 1.81 5.07 2.24
C LEU A 106 1.71 6.45 1.61
N LYS A 107 1.90 6.49 0.29
CA LYS A 107 1.76 7.70 -0.51
C LYS A 107 0.63 7.51 -1.51
N ALA A 108 -0.16 8.54 -1.74
CA ALA A 108 -1.09 8.61 -2.85
C ALA A 108 -0.36 9.08 -4.11
N THR A 109 -0.45 8.31 -5.19
CA THR A 109 0.12 8.67 -6.49
C THR A 109 -0.89 9.54 -7.24
N THR A 110 -0.65 10.84 -7.26
CA THR A 110 -1.47 11.80 -7.99
C THR A 110 -0.77 12.25 -9.28
N GLY A 111 -1.51 12.88 -10.20
CA GLY A 111 -0.89 13.49 -11.38
C GLY A 111 0.00 14.70 -11.08
N ASN A 112 -0.01 15.21 -9.84
CA ASN A 112 0.90 16.26 -9.36
C ASN A 112 2.08 15.71 -8.57
N GLY A 113 2.27 14.39 -8.55
CA GLY A 113 3.27 13.72 -7.73
C GLY A 113 2.68 13.08 -6.46
N PRO A 114 3.54 12.52 -5.60
CA PRO A 114 3.09 11.77 -4.43
C PRO A 114 2.60 12.67 -3.32
N VAL A 115 1.40 12.40 -2.78
CA VAL A 115 0.89 13.02 -1.54
C VAL A 115 1.04 12.03 -0.39
N TYR A 116 1.39 12.48 0.81
CA TYR A 116 1.59 11.61 1.97
C TYR A 116 1.25 12.33 3.29
N ILE A 117 0.98 11.54 4.33
CA ILE A 117 0.63 12.09 5.65
C ILE A 117 1.77 12.91 6.23
N GLY A 118 1.44 14.09 6.76
CA GLY A 118 2.41 15.07 7.27
C GLY A 118 3.02 15.98 6.21
N MET A 119 2.70 15.81 4.92
CA MET A 119 3.08 16.76 3.87
C MET A 119 2.53 18.15 4.21
N PRO A 120 3.34 19.23 4.12
CA PRO A 120 2.83 20.58 4.30
C PRO A 120 1.74 20.92 3.28
N GLU A 121 0.66 21.55 3.74
CA GLU A 121 -0.42 22.03 2.87
C GLU A 121 0.10 22.97 1.77
N ALA A 122 1.10 23.78 2.09
CA ALA A 122 1.75 24.67 1.13
C ALA A 122 2.43 23.92 -0.03
N ASP A 123 2.86 22.67 0.17
CA ASP A 123 3.46 21.84 -0.87
C ASP A 123 2.40 21.12 -1.71
N LEU A 124 1.26 20.74 -1.09
CA LEU A 124 0.08 20.25 -1.82
C LEU A 124 -0.42 21.24 -2.88
N LEU A 125 -0.33 22.54 -2.56
CA LEU A 125 -0.79 23.64 -3.42
C LEU A 125 0.23 24.09 -4.48
N LYS A 126 1.42 23.47 -4.52
CA LYS A 126 2.42 23.72 -5.56
C LYS A 126 2.32 22.58 -6.59
N PRO A 127 1.51 22.74 -7.65
CA PRO A 127 1.39 21.68 -8.64
C PRO A 127 2.74 21.46 -9.32
N GLU A 128 3.27 20.25 -9.23
CA GLU A 128 4.39 19.78 -10.08
C GLU A 128 3.87 19.14 -11.39
N GLY A 129 2.55 18.99 -11.54
CA GLY A 129 1.89 18.40 -12.71
C GLY A 129 0.62 19.13 -13.13
N ASP A 130 -0.18 18.47 -13.97
CA ASP A 130 -1.35 19.07 -14.65
C ASP A 130 -2.68 18.83 -13.92
N THR A 131 -2.66 18.20 -12.74
CA THR A 131 -3.89 17.89 -12.00
C THR A 131 -4.38 19.13 -11.25
N LEU A 132 -5.65 19.49 -11.44
CA LEU A 132 -6.27 20.58 -10.72
C LEU A 132 -6.33 20.25 -9.22
N VAL A 133 -5.93 21.21 -8.39
CA VAL A 133 -6.18 21.18 -6.94
C VAL A 133 -7.36 22.10 -6.64
N THR A 134 -8.45 21.56 -6.10
CA THR A 134 -9.62 22.35 -5.67
C THR A 134 -9.81 22.25 -4.18
N LYS A 135 -10.25 23.34 -3.55
CA LYS A 135 -10.59 23.38 -2.14
C LYS A 135 -12.11 23.39 -1.99
N ASP A 136 -12.64 22.49 -1.18
CA ASP A 136 -14.06 22.41 -0.85
C ASP A 136 -14.44 23.35 0.29
N VAL A 137 -15.74 23.56 0.46
CA VAL A 137 -16.30 24.46 1.49
C VAL A 137 -15.98 23.98 2.91
N ASP A 138 -15.83 22.68 3.10
CA ASP A 138 -15.45 22.06 4.38
C ASP A 138 -13.95 22.19 4.69
N GLY A 139 -13.17 22.76 3.77
CA GLY A 139 -11.73 22.95 3.91
C GLY A 139 -10.88 21.80 3.38
N SER A 140 -11.47 20.69 2.93
CA SER A 140 -10.75 19.60 2.27
C SER A 140 -10.28 19.98 0.86
N TYR A 141 -9.30 19.25 0.36
CA TYR A 141 -8.70 19.44 -0.95
C TYR A 141 -8.97 18.24 -1.85
N HIS A 142 -9.34 18.48 -3.10
CA HIS A 142 -9.36 17.48 -4.15
C HIS A 142 -8.11 17.64 -5.01
N VAL A 143 -7.38 16.53 -5.20
CA VAL A 143 -6.28 16.42 -6.15
C VAL A 143 -6.56 15.22 -7.04
N GLY A 144 -7.16 15.46 -8.21
CA GLY A 144 -7.65 14.38 -9.06
C GLY A 144 -8.81 13.63 -8.39
N LYS A 145 -8.66 12.32 -8.19
CA LYS A 145 -9.65 11.47 -7.48
C LYS A 145 -9.45 11.43 -5.96
N PHE A 146 -8.39 12.04 -5.45
CA PHE A 146 -8.06 11.99 -4.04
C PHE A 146 -8.70 13.17 -3.31
N ARG A 147 -9.39 12.90 -2.22
CA ARG A 147 -9.79 13.91 -1.23
C ARG A 147 -8.79 13.90 -0.09
N ILE A 148 -8.35 15.08 0.32
CA ILE A 148 -7.23 15.27 1.24
C ILE A 148 -7.68 16.23 2.33
N GLN A 149 -7.56 15.80 3.59
CA GLN A 149 -7.77 16.67 4.73
C GLN A 149 -6.44 17.17 5.28
N THR A 150 -6.46 18.38 5.79
CA THR A 150 -5.30 19.00 6.43
C THR A 150 -5.63 19.45 7.84
N GLN A 151 -4.73 19.19 8.77
CA GLN A 151 -4.78 19.65 10.16
C GLN A 151 -3.46 20.36 10.49
N ASP A 152 -3.53 21.51 11.16
CA ASP A 152 -2.36 22.31 11.55
C ASP A 152 -1.38 22.60 10.38
N GLY A 153 -1.94 22.83 9.18
CA GLY A 153 -1.18 23.13 7.97
C GLY A 153 -0.45 21.94 7.33
N LYS A 154 -0.82 20.71 7.70
CA LYS A 154 -0.26 19.47 7.15
C LYS A 154 -1.36 18.50 6.75
N VAL A 155 -1.10 17.67 5.74
CA VAL A 155 -1.97 16.56 5.36
C VAL A 155 -2.14 15.62 6.56
N SER A 156 -3.36 15.41 7.01
CA SER A 156 -3.71 14.50 8.11
C SER A 156 -4.30 13.19 7.59
N GLU A 157 -5.04 13.26 6.47
CA GLU A 157 -5.78 12.13 5.91
C GLU A 157 -5.88 12.25 4.39
N ILE A 158 -5.87 11.12 3.70
CA ILE A 158 -5.99 11.02 2.24
C ILE A 158 -6.99 9.91 1.92
N TYR A 159 -7.95 10.18 1.05
CA TYR A 159 -8.97 9.21 0.69
C TYR A 159 -9.26 9.16 -0.80
N ILE A 160 -9.69 7.97 -1.21
CA ILE A 160 -10.37 7.72 -2.47
C ILE A 160 -11.74 7.17 -2.16
N GLU A 161 -12.74 7.70 -2.84
CA GLU A 161 -14.12 7.27 -2.71
C GLU A 161 -14.58 6.80 -4.09
N TRP A 162 -15.39 5.75 -4.11
CA TRP A 162 -16.07 5.37 -5.32
C TRP A 162 -17.13 6.43 -5.62
N ALA A 163 -16.84 7.31 -6.58
CA ALA A 163 -17.88 8.16 -7.14
C ALA A 163 -18.87 7.27 -7.90
N PRO A 164 -20.15 7.17 -7.49
CA PRO A 164 -21.13 6.47 -8.29
C PRO A 164 -21.15 7.18 -9.65
N THR A 165 -20.87 6.43 -10.73
CA THR A 165 -21.13 6.93 -12.08
C THR A 165 -22.60 7.33 -12.12
N GLU A 166 -22.87 8.63 -12.24
CA GLU A 166 -24.21 9.13 -12.51
C GLU A 166 -24.82 8.30 -13.65
N LYS A 167 -25.93 7.63 -13.36
CA LYS A 167 -26.70 6.87 -14.36
C LYS A 167 -27.51 7.79 -15.26
#